data_AF-A0A1Q6U010-F1
#
_entry.id   AF-A0A1Q6U010-F1
#
_cell.length_a   1.000
_cell.length_b   1.000
_cell.length_c   1.000
_cell.angle_alpha   90.00
_cell.angle_beta   90.00
_cell.angle_gamma   90.00
#
_symmetry.space_group_name_H-M   'P 1'
#
loop_
_entity.id
_entity.type
_entity.pdbx_description
1 polymer ?
#
loop_
_entity_poly.entity_id
_entity_poly.type
_entity_poly.pdbx_seq_one_letter_code
_entity_poly.pdbx_strand_id
1 'polypeptide(L)'
;MVKPVSGASGNNPPDGYNKVTMYDEGSKKTKTFFVPVGQKLTVNGNTYDLDKAKGNELVFKGTKDNTKHNLMGIALEYLDANGDGRIDSKDTDQDMAGKINKKLSNTPYFVKNNDVFSDAGIFKGEGGVVFSLDGEGQFFGVDIEKK
;
A
#
# COMPACT_ATOMS: atom_id res chain seq x y z
N MET A 1 7.62 -0.77 13.31
CA MET A 1 6.29 -0.29 12.89
C MET A 1 6.49 0.65 11.71
N VAL A 2 5.73 0.51 10.62
CA VAL A 2 5.81 1.42 9.46
C VAL A 2 4.92 2.62 9.75
N LYS A 3 5.51 3.81 9.81
CA LYS A 3 4.83 5.08 10.09
C LYS A 3 5.32 6.12 9.08
N PRO A 4 4.46 7.06 8.66
CA PRO A 4 4.89 8.14 7.81
C PRO A 4 5.77 9.12 8.60
N VAL A 5 6.73 9.75 7.92
CA VAL A 5 7.56 10.81 8.49
C VAL A 5 6.99 12.19 8.14
N SER A 6 7.22 13.17 9.02
CA SER A 6 6.90 14.56 8.74
C SER A 6 7.89 15.16 7.74
N GLY A 7 7.41 15.77 6.66
CA GLY A 7 8.24 16.50 5.70
C GLY A 7 8.01 16.06 4.26
N ALA A 8 6.83 16.37 3.74
CA ALA A 8 6.54 16.32 2.31
C ALA A 8 7.53 17.23 1.56
N SER A 9 8.37 16.64 0.72
CA SER A 9 9.34 17.37 -0.11
C SER A 9 9.20 16.90 -1.55
N GLY A 10 8.20 17.42 -2.25
CA GLY A 10 8.14 17.26 -3.70
C GLY A 10 6.72 17.35 -4.23
N ASN A 11 6.53 18.31 -5.13
CA ASN A 11 5.41 18.56 -6.05
C ASN A 11 4.02 18.15 -5.54
N ASN A 12 3.12 19.14 -5.49
CA ASN A 12 1.71 18.93 -5.18
C ASN A 12 1.13 17.77 -6.03
N PRO A 13 0.33 16.88 -5.44
CA PRO A 13 -0.37 15.86 -6.22
C PRO A 13 -1.27 16.51 -7.28
N PRO A 14 -1.64 15.77 -8.35
CA PRO A 14 -2.67 16.22 -9.28
C PRO A 14 -3.96 16.58 -8.55
N ASP A 15 -4.73 17.52 -9.12
CA ASP A 15 -6.02 17.93 -8.56
C ASP A 15 -6.93 16.72 -8.32
N GLY A 16 -7.51 16.65 -7.13
CA GLY A 16 -8.37 15.54 -6.70
C GLY A 16 -7.64 14.31 -6.16
N TYR A 17 -6.32 14.36 -5.98
CA TYR A 17 -5.53 13.26 -5.41
C TYR A 17 -4.69 13.72 -4.22
N ASN A 18 -4.43 12.75 -3.34
CA ASN A 18 -3.36 12.74 -2.37
C ASN A 18 -2.20 11.88 -2.87
N LYS A 19 -1.08 11.93 -2.16
CA LYS A 19 0.17 11.26 -2.52
C LYS A 19 0.62 10.31 -1.41
N VAL A 20 1.01 9.09 -1.80
CA VAL A 20 1.66 8.13 -0.91
C VAL A 20 3.02 7.81 -1.49
N THR A 21 4.06 8.17 -0.74
CA THR A 21 5.44 8.10 -1.19
C THR A 21 6.20 7.07 -0.36
N MET A 22 6.80 6.10 -1.04
CA MET A 22 7.72 5.13 -0.47
C MET A 22 9.16 5.55 -0.80
N TYR A 23 9.94 5.92 0.20
CA TYR A 23 11.34 6.30 0.04
C TYR A 23 12.28 5.23 0.59
N ASP A 24 13.09 4.63 -0.27
CA ASP A 24 14.16 3.71 0.09
C ASP A 24 15.45 4.49 0.32
N GLU A 25 15.80 4.68 1.59
CA GLU A 25 17.02 5.36 2.04
C GLU A 25 18.31 4.62 1.62
N GLY A 26 18.25 3.31 1.40
CA GLY A 26 19.40 2.50 1.00
C GLY A 26 19.76 2.70 -0.47
N SER A 27 18.76 2.70 -1.35
CA SER A 27 18.97 2.95 -2.78
C SER A 27 18.74 4.40 -3.22
N LYS A 28 18.29 5.26 -2.31
CA LYS A 28 17.86 6.66 -2.57
C LYS A 28 16.78 6.76 -3.66
N LYS A 29 15.96 5.73 -3.81
CA LYS A 29 14.87 5.66 -4.79
C LYS A 29 13.53 5.92 -4.13
N THR A 30 12.61 6.45 -4.93
CA THR A 30 11.24 6.77 -4.53
C THR A 30 10.26 6.02 -5.41
N LYS A 31 9.16 5.53 -4.81
CA LYS A 31 7.94 5.14 -5.52
C LYS A 31 6.79 5.99 -5.00
N THR A 32 5.93 6.42 -5.90
CA THR A 32 4.83 7.35 -5.58
C THR A 32 3.55 6.79 -6.17
N PHE A 33 2.49 6.79 -5.36
CA PHE A 33 1.15 6.43 -5.76
C PHE A 33 0.20 7.58 -5.45
N PHE A 34 -0.79 7.79 -6.31
CA PHE A 34 -1.81 8.81 -6.13
C PHE A 34 -3.12 8.16 -5.70
N VAL A 35 -3.75 8.73 -4.69
CA VAL A 35 -4.96 8.17 -4.06
C VAL A 35 -6.02 9.26 -4.04
N PRO A 36 -7.23 9.05 -4.57
CA PRO A 36 -8.27 10.07 -4.61
C PRO A 36 -8.52 10.74 -3.25
N VAL A 37 -8.82 12.04 -3.28
CA VAL A 37 -9.29 12.75 -2.08
C VAL A 37 -10.56 12.10 -1.53
N GLY A 38 -10.72 12.12 -0.21
CA GLY A 38 -11.83 11.45 0.45
C GLY A 38 -11.62 9.95 0.71
N GLN A 39 -10.40 9.43 0.48
CA GLN A 39 -10.00 8.09 0.94
C GLN A 39 -9.15 8.14 2.21
N LYS A 40 -9.15 7.03 2.96
CA LYS A 40 -8.28 6.75 4.10
C LYS A 40 -7.31 5.63 3.74
N LEU A 41 -6.10 5.71 4.27
CA LEU A 41 -5.09 4.65 4.18
C LEU A 41 -4.88 4.05 5.56
N THR A 42 -5.14 2.76 5.73
CA THR A 42 -4.84 2.02 6.96
C THR A 42 -3.56 1.22 6.76
N VAL A 43 -2.55 1.45 7.60
CA VAL A 43 -1.28 0.70 7.60
C VAL A 43 -1.07 0.06 8.95
N ASN A 44 -1.07 -1.27 8.99
CA ASN A 44 -0.84 -2.09 10.18
C ASN A 44 -1.73 -1.64 11.36
N GLY A 45 -3.02 -1.45 11.08
CA GLY A 45 -4.03 -1.01 12.05
C GLY A 45 -4.06 0.49 12.37
N ASN A 46 -3.15 1.29 11.80
CA ASN A 46 -3.17 2.75 11.97
C ASN A 46 -3.81 3.39 10.73
N THR A 47 -4.91 4.08 10.91
CA THR A 47 -5.61 4.80 9.84
C THR A 47 -5.07 6.22 9.70
N TYR A 48 -4.77 6.61 8.48
CA TYR A 48 -4.31 7.94 8.11
C TYR A 48 -5.32 8.61 7.18
N ASP A 49 -5.76 9.80 7.58
CA ASP A 49 -6.55 10.69 6.74
C ASP A 49 -5.61 11.42 5.79
N LEU A 50 -5.63 11.02 4.51
CA LEU A 50 -4.74 11.56 3.49
C LEU A 50 -4.99 13.04 3.21
N ASP A 51 -6.26 13.48 3.25
CA ASP A 51 -6.64 14.88 3.01
C ASP A 51 -6.17 15.81 4.14
N LYS A 52 -5.83 15.26 5.31
CA LYS A 52 -5.26 16.01 6.45
C LYS A 52 -3.74 15.93 6.52
N ALA A 53 -3.11 15.14 5.65
CA ALA A 53 -1.67 15.05 5.60
C ALA A 53 -1.07 16.39 5.14
N LYS A 54 0.04 16.81 5.76
CA LYS A 54 0.73 18.04 5.36
C LYS A 54 1.16 17.94 3.90
N GLY A 55 0.69 18.86 3.05
CA GLY A 55 0.98 18.85 1.62
C GLY A 55 0.28 17.73 0.85
N ASN A 56 -0.79 17.15 1.42
CA ASN A 56 -1.55 16.04 0.84
C ASN A 56 -0.67 14.83 0.54
N GLU A 57 0.39 14.62 1.33
CA GLU A 57 1.39 13.56 1.13
C GLU A 57 1.69 12.81 2.43
N LEU A 58 1.68 11.48 2.36
CA LEU A 58 2.29 10.61 3.35
C LEU A 58 3.58 10.02 2.81
N VAL A 59 4.69 10.24 3.51
CA VAL A 59 6.00 9.68 3.13
C VAL A 59 6.40 8.58 4.10
N PHE A 60 6.55 7.36 3.60
CA PHE A 60 7.04 6.20 4.35
C PHE A 60 8.49 5.93 3.97
N LYS A 61 9.39 6.03 4.95
CA LYS A 61 10.83 5.80 4.77
C LYS A 61 11.23 4.41 5.24
N GLY A 62 12.14 3.77 4.50
CA GLY A 62 12.72 2.48 4.86
C GLY A 62 13.94 2.15 4.03
N THR A 63 14.43 0.92 4.15
CA THR A 63 15.50 0.36 3.31
C THR A 63 15.03 -0.96 2.72
N LYS A 64 15.74 -1.51 1.73
CA LYS A 64 15.44 -2.84 1.17
C LYS A 64 15.49 -3.99 2.18
N ASP A 65 16.13 -3.81 3.33
CA ASP A 65 16.17 -4.83 4.38
C ASP A 65 15.04 -4.66 5.41
N ASN A 66 14.21 -3.62 5.27
CA ASN A 66 13.05 -3.39 6.12
C ASN A 66 11.82 -4.13 5.58
N THR A 67 11.56 -5.32 6.12
CA THR A 67 10.47 -6.20 5.70
C THR A 67 9.12 -5.47 5.57
N LYS A 68 8.65 -4.80 6.62
CA LYS A 68 7.30 -4.18 6.60
C LYS A 68 7.22 -3.02 5.60
N HIS A 69 8.31 -2.29 5.41
CA HIS A 69 8.41 -1.27 4.36
C HIS A 69 8.32 -1.92 2.96
N ASN A 70 9.02 -3.03 2.73
CA ASN A 70 8.94 -3.76 1.46
C ASN A 70 7.54 -4.31 1.20
N LEU A 71 6.90 -4.92 2.20
CA LEU A 71 5.53 -5.43 2.08
C LEU A 71 4.53 -4.30 1.80
N MET A 72 4.72 -3.12 2.39
CA MET A 72 3.94 -1.94 2.04
C MET A 72 4.12 -1.53 0.58
N GLY A 73 5.35 -1.55 0.08
CA GLY A 73 5.64 -1.25 -1.32
C GLY A 73 4.96 -2.25 -2.26
N ILE A 74 5.01 -3.54 -1.93
CA ILE A 74 4.29 -4.58 -2.67
C ILE A 74 2.78 -4.34 -2.63
N ALA A 75 2.19 -4.02 -1.47
CA ALA A 75 0.76 -3.76 -1.39
C ALA A 75 0.33 -2.62 -2.31
N LEU A 76 1.00 -1.47 -2.25
CA LEU A 76 0.66 -0.32 -3.09
C LEU A 76 0.85 -0.61 -4.59
N GLU A 77 1.89 -1.37 -4.97
CA GLU A 77 2.09 -1.81 -6.36
C GLU A 77 0.93 -2.66 -6.89
N TYR A 78 0.32 -3.49 -6.06
CA TYR A 78 -0.77 -4.37 -6.48
C TYR A 78 -2.14 -3.72 -6.32
N LEU A 79 -2.28 -2.72 -5.45
CA LEU A 79 -3.48 -1.89 -5.37
C LEU A 79 -3.62 -0.99 -6.62
N ASP A 80 -2.51 -0.52 -7.20
CA ASP A 80 -2.48 0.07 -8.55
C ASP A 80 -2.55 -1.06 -9.61
N ALA A 81 -3.70 -1.72 -9.68
CA ALA A 81 -3.91 -2.92 -10.47
C ALA A 81 -3.72 -2.69 -11.97
N ASN A 82 -3.98 -1.46 -12.44
CA ASN A 82 -3.83 -1.08 -13.85
C ASN A 82 -2.42 -0.52 -14.19
N GLY A 83 -1.63 -0.13 -13.18
CA GLY A 83 -0.26 0.31 -13.33
C GLY A 83 -0.07 1.76 -13.80
N ASP A 84 -1.08 2.63 -13.64
CA ASP A 84 -1.02 4.04 -14.04
C ASP A 84 -0.50 4.97 -12.93
N GLY A 85 -0.09 4.40 -11.79
CA GLY A 85 0.39 5.11 -10.62
C GLY A 85 -0.72 5.69 -9.75
N ARG A 86 -1.99 5.38 -10.05
CA ARG A 86 -3.17 5.83 -9.30
C ARG A 86 -3.87 4.61 -8.74
N ILE A 87 -4.34 4.72 -7.51
CA ILE A 87 -5.18 3.71 -6.87
C ILE A 87 -6.58 4.30 -6.86
N ASP A 88 -7.33 4.10 -7.94
CA ASP A 88 -8.60 4.78 -8.19
C ASP A 88 -9.70 3.82 -8.70
N SER A 89 -10.85 4.38 -9.08
CA SER A 89 -12.02 3.62 -9.55
C SER A 89 -11.77 2.64 -10.71
N LYS A 90 -10.64 2.75 -11.41
CA LYS A 90 -10.23 1.86 -12.50
C LYS A 90 -9.52 0.60 -12.01
N ASP A 91 -9.08 0.57 -10.75
CA ASP A 91 -8.37 -0.57 -10.19
C ASP A 91 -9.34 -1.59 -9.64
N THR A 92 -9.32 -2.77 -10.23
CA THR A 92 -10.09 -3.93 -9.77
C THR A 92 -9.28 -5.19 -10.04
N ASP A 93 -8.97 -5.92 -8.98
CA ASP A 93 -8.26 -7.20 -9.05
C ASP A 93 -8.68 -8.09 -7.87
N GLN A 94 -9.54 -9.06 -8.17
CA GLN A 94 -10.00 -10.05 -7.18
C GLN A 94 -9.03 -11.23 -7.04
N ASP A 95 -8.13 -11.43 -8.02
CA ASP A 95 -7.12 -12.49 -8.02
C ASP A 95 -5.75 -12.02 -7.49
N MET A 96 -5.73 -10.86 -6.83
CA MET A 96 -4.53 -10.18 -6.35
C MET A 96 -3.66 -11.08 -5.46
N ALA A 97 -4.28 -11.84 -4.56
CA ALA A 97 -3.58 -12.73 -3.62
C ALA A 97 -2.65 -13.72 -4.35
N GLY A 98 -3.11 -14.31 -5.47
CA GLY A 98 -2.30 -15.23 -6.26
C GLY A 98 -1.09 -14.57 -6.90
N LYS A 99 -1.23 -13.31 -7.36
CA LYS A 99 -0.12 -12.55 -7.96
C LYS A 99 0.90 -12.12 -6.90
N ILE A 100 0.44 -11.68 -5.75
CA ILE A 100 1.30 -11.34 -4.61
C ILE A 100 2.05 -12.58 -4.12
N ASN A 101 1.39 -13.73 -3.96
CA ASN A 101 2.05 -14.96 -3.53
C ASN A 101 3.13 -15.44 -4.52
N LYS A 102 2.94 -15.25 -5.84
CA LYS A 102 4.01 -15.49 -6.83
C LYS A 102 5.23 -14.60 -6.58
N LYS A 103 5.01 -13.32 -6.25
CA LYS A 103 6.07 -12.35 -5.89
C LYS A 103 6.81 -12.74 -4.60
N LEU A 104 6.09 -13.33 -3.65
CA LEU A 104 6.60 -13.71 -2.32
C LEU A 104 7.15 -15.14 -2.25
N SER A 105 7.22 -15.88 -3.35
CA SER A 105 7.57 -17.32 -3.41
C SER A 105 8.87 -17.74 -2.72
N ASN A 106 9.82 -16.81 -2.52
CA ASN A 106 11.09 -17.06 -1.84
C ASN A 106 11.16 -16.40 -0.45
N THR A 107 10.02 -16.10 0.16
CA THR A 107 9.92 -15.44 1.46
C THR A 107 8.98 -16.22 2.37
N PRO A 108 9.08 -16.09 3.70
CA PRO A 108 8.15 -16.75 4.62
C PRO A 108 6.79 -16.03 4.73
N TYR A 109 6.61 -14.93 3.99
CA TYR A 109 5.38 -14.14 4.02
C TYR A 109 4.43 -14.59 2.91
N PHE A 110 3.14 -14.55 3.19
CA PHE A 110 2.10 -14.94 2.24
C PHE A 110 0.83 -14.13 2.45
N VAL A 111 -0.06 -14.17 1.48
CA VAL A 111 -1.44 -13.65 1.58
C VAL A 111 -2.38 -14.85 1.51
N LYS A 112 -3.34 -14.97 2.43
CA LYS A 112 -4.30 -16.08 2.37
C LYS A 112 -5.19 -15.93 1.15
N ASN A 113 -5.42 -17.04 0.47
CA ASN A 113 -6.27 -17.13 -0.70
C ASN A 113 -7.30 -18.24 -0.46
N ASN A 114 -8.12 -18.07 0.57
CA ASN A 114 -8.93 -19.17 1.10
C ASN A 114 -10.40 -19.14 0.70
N ASP A 115 -10.96 -18.01 0.22
CA ASP A 115 -12.33 -17.93 -0.34
C ASP A 115 -12.69 -16.51 -0.83
N VAL A 116 -13.99 -16.22 -1.02
CA VAL A 116 -14.63 -14.92 -1.38
C VAL A 116 -14.13 -13.68 -0.58
N PHE A 117 -13.55 -13.89 0.61
CA PHE A 117 -12.92 -12.84 1.43
C PHE A 117 -11.41 -13.06 1.50
N SER A 118 -10.74 -12.98 0.34
CA SER A 118 -9.29 -13.08 0.25
C SER A 118 -8.60 -12.02 1.10
N ASP A 119 -7.43 -12.35 1.65
CA ASP A 119 -6.61 -11.39 2.41
C ASP A 119 -6.00 -10.32 1.48
N ALA A 120 -6.19 -10.41 0.16
CA ALA A 120 -5.89 -9.34 -0.77
C ALA A 120 -6.94 -9.21 -1.86
N GLY A 121 -7.27 -7.96 -2.18
CA GLY A 121 -8.12 -7.62 -3.31
C GLY A 121 -8.33 -6.12 -3.38
N ILE A 122 -8.64 -5.64 -4.58
CA ILE A 122 -9.09 -4.27 -4.81
C ILE A 122 -10.30 -4.27 -5.72
N PHE A 123 -11.27 -3.41 -5.43
CA PHE A 123 -12.46 -3.20 -6.23
C PHE A 123 -12.75 -1.71 -6.31
N LYS A 124 -12.69 -1.17 -7.53
CA LYS A 124 -12.88 0.26 -7.84
C LYS A 124 -12.06 1.18 -6.92
N GLY A 125 -10.79 0.85 -6.71
CA GLY A 125 -9.87 1.67 -5.92
C GLY A 125 -10.03 1.54 -4.41
N GLU A 126 -10.79 0.55 -3.94
CA GLU A 126 -11.00 0.26 -2.52
C GLU A 126 -10.63 -1.20 -2.22
N GLY A 127 -9.98 -1.44 -1.09
CA GLY A 127 -9.48 -2.74 -0.67
C GLY A 127 -8.04 -2.68 -0.19
N GLY A 128 -7.46 -3.85 0.01
CA GLY A 128 -6.23 -3.98 0.78
C GLY A 128 -5.53 -5.31 0.59
N VAL A 129 -4.45 -5.45 1.36
CA VAL A 129 -3.60 -6.63 1.44
C VAL A 129 -3.23 -6.86 2.89
N VAL A 130 -3.45 -8.08 3.37
CA VAL A 130 -3.02 -8.58 4.66
C VAL A 130 -1.97 -9.67 4.43
N PHE A 131 -0.74 -9.37 4.83
CA PHE A 131 0.36 -10.32 4.81
C PHE A 131 0.38 -11.10 6.12
N SER A 132 0.45 -12.42 6.00
CA SER A 132 0.66 -13.37 7.07
C SER A 132 2.09 -13.90 7.04
N LEU A 133 2.55 -14.41 8.18
CA LEU A 133 3.81 -15.12 8.37
C LEU A 133 3.51 -16.53 8.89
N ASP A 134 4.20 -17.53 8.35
CA ASP A 134 3.96 -18.92 8.71
C ASP A 134 4.20 -19.16 10.21
N GLY A 135 3.27 -19.87 10.86
CA GLY A 135 3.26 -20.06 12.32
C GLY A 135 2.88 -18.84 13.18
N GLU A 136 2.78 -17.62 12.61
CA GLU A 136 2.50 -16.38 13.37
C GLU A 136 1.16 -15.72 13.01
N GLY A 137 0.58 -16.05 11.85
CA GLY A 137 -0.68 -15.45 11.39
C GLY A 137 -0.47 -14.05 10.82
N GLN A 138 -1.42 -13.13 11.05
CA GLN A 138 -1.37 -11.77 10.48
C GLN A 138 -0.13 -11.01 10.96
N PHE A 139 0.68 -10.54 10.02
CA PHE A 139 1.95 -9.88 10.31
C PHE A 139 1.97 -8.39 9.94
N PHE A 140 1.33 -8.03 8.83
CA PHE A 140 1.29 -6.67 8.30
C PHE A 140 0.07 -6.48 7.39
N GLY A 141 -0.49 -5.27 7.33
CA GLY A 141 -1.63 -4.99 6.47
C GLY A 141 -1.61 -3.57 5.92
N VAL A 142 -2.14 -3.40 4.71
CA VAL A 142 -2.34 -2.11 4.04
C VAL A 142 -3.72 -2.13 3.40
N ASP A 143 -4.50 -1.08 3.60
CA ASP A 143 -5.87 -1.02 3.11
C ASP A 143 -6.24 0.42 2.75
N ILE A 144 -6.99 0.59 1.66
CA ILE A 144 -7.47 1.86 1.14
C ILE A 144 -8.98 1.78 1.03
N GLU A 145 -9.68 2.74 1.63
CA GLU A 145 -11.14 2.73 1.68
C GLU A 145 -11.65 4.16 1.58
N LYS A 146 -12.88 4.31 1.10
CA LYS A 146 -13.56 5.60 1.21
C LYS A 146 -13.77 5.99 2.68
N LYS A 147 -13.67 7.28 2.97
CA LYS A 147 -13.98 7.84 4.29
C LYS A 147 -15.46 7.72 4.65
#